data_AF-A0A941V4K2-F1
#
_entry.id   AF-A0A941V4K2-F1
#
_cell.length_a   1.000
_cell.length_b   1.000
_cell.length_c   1.000
_cell.angle_alpha   90.00
_cell.angle_beta   90.00
_cell.angle_gamma   90.00
#
_symmetry.space_group_name_H-M   'P 1'
#
loop_
_entity.id
_entity.type
_entity.pdbx_description
1 polymer ?
#
loop_
_entity_poly.entity_id
_entity_poly.type
_entity_poly.pdbx_seq_one_letter_code
_entity_poly.pdbx_strand_id
1 'polypeptide(L)'
;MFGLVMLVGAWLPYARADQVDAVAGIEPLKDIAINVNRHLQSEDGSILLFIRTGIWKPHGDLYLRNEQILNHFEGFQQGTHLELNTYDAERGLEAEPIFSMTGQLDVLNNQIQMQMLDNRTGQMRKVKFVPYIPVPDRPRVKLRLLGFREPDGWHRLLLTRIEITDALNGKPMQVLNGENAEQTSYVDYEDINFDGYFDLRVMNRFNEGMNSTYLYWLYNPRSKQFERAPEYEAITGYVNTVFWCKELRFTGATYSWRTGSMQPAQMCDAWRE
;
A
#
# COMPACT_ATOMS: atom_id res chain seq x y z
N MET A 1 14.13 -9.16 -76.88
CA MET A 1 15.11 -9.74 -75.94
C MET A 1 14.61 -9.39 -74.55
N PHE A 2 14.10 -10.37 -73.81
CA PHE A 2 13.53 -10.19 -72.47
C PHE A 2 14.65 -9.84 -71.48
N GLY A 3 14.47 -8.78 -70.70
CA GLY A 3 15.33 -8.39 -69.59
C GLY A 3 14.48 -8.11 -68.36
N LEU A 4 14.30 -9.15 -67.55
CA LEU A 4 13.69 -9.16 -66.22
C LEU A 4 14.71 -8.65 -65.20
N VAL A 5 14.40 -7.62 -64.41
CA VAL A 5 15.06 -7.39 -63.11
C VAL A 5 14.02 -6.91 -62.09
N MET A 6 14.05 -7.59 -60.95
CA MET A 6 13.06 -7.64 -59.88
C MET A 6 12.96 -6.33 -59.08
N LEU A 7 11.72 -5.98 -58.69
CA LEU A 7 11.46 -5.24 -57.46
C LEU A 7 11.81 -6.13 -56.27
N VAL A 8 12.72 -5.66 -55.40
CA VAL A 8 12.84 -6.18 -54.04
C VAL A 8 12.39 -5.08 -53.10
N GLY A 9 11.19 -5.27 -52.53
CA GLY A 9 10.66 -4.42 -51.49
C GLY A 9 11.42 -4.63 -50.18
N ALA A 10 11.99 -3.56 -49.65
CA ALA A 10 12.41 -3.51 -48.25
C ALA A 10 11.17 -3.15 -47.41
N TRP A 11 10.45 -4.18 -46.96
CA TRP A 11 9.55 -4.06 -45.83
C TRP A 11 10.43 -3.80 -44.60
N LEU A 12 10.45 -2.56 -44.12
CA LEU A 12 10.97 -2.24 -42.79
C LEU A 12 10.03 -2.92 -41.78
N PRO A 13 10.50 -3.87 -40.97
CA PRO A 13 9.71 -4.36 -39.87
C PRO A 13 9.63 -3.23 -38.83
N TYR A 14 8.41 -2.86 -38.46
CA TYR A 14 8.12 -2.22 -37.19
C TYR A 14 8.91 -2.93 -36.09
N ALA A 15 9.81 -2.20 -35.43
CA ALA A 15 10.50 -2.68 -34.25
C ALA A 15 9.45 -2.99 -33.18
N ARG A 16 9.24 -4.28 -32.92
CA ARG A 16 8.44 -4.78 -31.82
C ARG A 16 9.29 -4.59 -30.56
N ALA A 17 8.87 -3.67 -29.71
CA ALA A 17 9.42 -3.53 -28.36
C ALA A 17 8.96 -4.72 -27.52
N ASP A 18 9.67 -5.84 -27.61
CA ASP A 18 9.57 -7.00 -26.72
C ASP A 18 10.96 -7.67 -26.67
N GLN A 19 11.92 -6.99 -26.05
CA GLN A 19 13.09 -7.65 -25.46
C GLN A 19 13.27 -7.11 -24.05
N VAL A 20 12.54 -7.72 -23.12
CA VAL A 20 12.91 -7.71 -21.71
C VAL A 20 13.85 -8.89 -21.56
N ASP A 21 15.11 -8.63 -21.23
CA ASP A 21 16.12 -9.66 -20.98
C ASP A 21 15.56 -10.71 -20.01
N ALA A 22 15.43 -11.94 -20.50
CA ALA A 22 15.18 -13.11 -19.68
C ALA A 22 16.48 -13.42 -18.92
N VAL A 23 16.70 -12.74 -17.79
CA VAL A 23 17.65 -13.21 -16.79
C VAL A 23 17.13 -14.57 -16.32
N ALA A 24 17.87 -15.63 -16.61
CA ALA A 24 17.50 -16.99 -16.23
C ALA A 24 17.22 -17.05 -14.71
N GLY A 25 16.00 -17.48 -14.34
CA GLY A 25 15.62 -17.72 -12.93
C GLY A 25 14.70 -16.69 -12.27
N ILE A 26 14.33 -15.58 -12.91
CA ILE A 26 13.32 -14.66 -12.37
C ILE A 26 11.92 -15.26 -12.55
N GLU A 27 11.20 -15.48 -11.44
CA GLU A 27 9.84 -16.02 -11.42
C GLU A 27 8.85 -15.10 -10.68
N PRO A 28 7.53 -15.23 -10.94
CA PRO A 28 6.50 -14.55 -10.16
C PRO A 28 6.49 -15.00 -8.69
N LEU A 29 6.66 -14.04 -7.77
CA LEU A 29 6.64 -14.28 -6.34
C LEU A 29 5.22 -14.14 -5.79
N LYS A 30 4.45 -15.23 -5.84
CA LYS A 30 3.03 -15.25 -5.43
C LYS A 30 2.80 -15.25 -3.92
N ASP A 31 3.83 -15.58 -3.15
CA ASP A 31 3.74 -15.70 -1.69
C ASP A 31 4.02 -14.37 -0.97
N ILE A 32 4.41 -13.33 -1.71
CA ILE A 32 4.59 -11.98 -1.17
C ILE A 32 3.23 -11.30 -1.15
N ALA A 33 2.76 -10.94 0.04
CA ALA A 33 1.52 -10.19 0.20
C ALA A 33 1.70 -8.73 -0.25
N ILE A 34 0.63 -8.12 -0.77
CA ILE A 34 0.59 -6.67 -0.94
C ILE A 34 -0.32 -6.13 0.16
N ASN A 35 0.29 -5.55 1.18
CA ASN A 35 -0.41 -4.85 2.24
C ASN A 35 -0.86 -3.51 1.69
N VAL A 36 -2.15 -3.20 1.82
CA VAL A 36 -2.67 -1.90 1.41
C VAL A 36 -3.14 -1.16 2.65
N ASN A 37 -2.36 -0.19 3.13
CA ASN A 37 -2.72 0.63 4.28
C ASN A 37 -3.57 1.81 3.81
N ARG A 38 -4.82 1.84 4.24
CA ARG A 38 -5.82 2.81 3.79
C ARG A 38 -6.15 3.77 4.92
N HIS A 39 -5.98 5.05 4.65
CA HIS A 39 -6.42 6.12 5.53
C HIS A 39 -7.73 6.70 5.01
N LEU A 40 -8.82 6.43 5.72
CA LEU A 40 -10.17 6.72 5.29
C LEU A 40 -10.93 7.52 6.34
N GLN A 41 -12.01 8.18 5.91
CA GLN A 41 -12.96 8.86 6.78
C GLN A 41 -14.39 8.63 6.28
N SER A 42 -15.37 8.71 7.18
CA SER A 42 -16.78 8.76 6.78
C SER A 42 -17.06 10.00 5.94
N GLU A 43 -18.08 9.95 5.07
CA GLU A 43 -18.46 11.09 4.23
C GLU A 43 -18.80 12.36 5.03
N ASP A 44 -19.29 12.21 6.27
CA ASP A 44 -19.55 13.32 7.19
C ASP A 44 -18.34 13.71 8.06
N GLY A 45 -17.20 13.03 7.91
CA GLY A 45 -15.97 13.28 8.65
C GLY A 45 -15.99 12.89 10.13
N SER A 46 -17.08 12.30 10.63
CA SER A 46 -17.23 11.97 12.07
C SER A 46 -16.43 10.75 12.50
N ILE A 47 -16.03 9.88 11.56
CA ILE A 47 -15.30 8.64 11.82
C ILE A 47 -14.05 8.60 10.96
N LEU A 48 -12.91 8.26 11.55
CA LEU A 48 -11.71 7.87 10.81
C LEU A 48 -11.55 6.35 10.88
N LEU A 49 -11.13 5.77 9.76
CA LEU A 49 -10.83 4.35 9.64
C LEU A 49 -9.44 4.21 9.01
N PHE A 50 -8.49 3.71 9.78
CA PHE A 50 -7.17 3.34 9.31
C PHE A 50 -7.11 1.82 9.26
N ILE A 51 -7.00 1.24 8.07
CA ILE A 51 -7.14 -0.20 7.86
C ILE A 51 -6.07 -0.74 6.93
N ARG A 52 -5.42 -1.84 7.35
CA ARG A 52 -4.60 -2.67 6.47
C ARG A 52 -5.47 -3.72 5.78
N THR A 53 -5.50 -3.70 4.46
CA THR A 53 -6.25 -4.64 3.60
C THR A 53 -5.31 -5.40 2.66
N GLY A 54 -5.83 -6.37 1.90
CA GLY A 54 -5.01 -7.20 1.01
C GLY A 54 -4.31 -8.35 1.74
N ILE A 55 -4.65 -8.54 3.02
CA ILE A 55 -4.18 -9.62 3.88
C ILE A 55 -5.37 -10.39 4.44
N TRP A 56 -5.14 -11.65 4.83
CA TRP A 56 -6.18 -12.52 5.38
C TRP A 56 -6.83 -11.97 6.67
N LYS A 57 -6.04 -11.31 7.52
CA LYS A 57 -6.48 -10.68 8.78
C LYS A 57 -6.31 -9.15 8.75
N PRO A 58 -7.23 -8.41 8.10
CA PRO A 58 -7.25 -6.96 8.20
C PRO A 58 -7.31 -6.50 9.65
N HIS A 59 -6.63 -5.40 9.94
CA HIS A 59 -6.62 -4.77 11.25
C HIS A 59 -6.32 -3.29 11.12
N GLY A 60 -6.55 -2.56 12.20
CA GLY A 60 -6.20 -1.16 12.32
C GLY A 60 -7.03 -0.44 13.37
N ASP A 61 -7.28 0.84 13.12
CA ASP A 61 -7.82 1.79 14.09
C ASP A 61 -9.10 2.45 13.59
N LEU A 62 -10.08 2.53 14.49
CA LEU A 62 -11.35 3.21 14.28
C LEU A 62 -11.46 4.35 15.29
N TYR A 63 -11.46 5.58 14.80
CA TYR A 63 -11.56 6.77 15.63
C TYR A 63 -12.91 7.46 15.45
N LEU A 64 -13.66 7.56 16.54
CA LEU A 64 -14.93 8.27 16.60
C LEU A 64 -14.68 9.68 17.11
N ARG A 65 -14.59 10.65 16.20
CA ARG A 65 -14.15 12.01 16.53
C ARG A 65 -15.03 12.69 17.58
N ASN A 66 -16.34 12.52 17.43
CA ASN A 66 -17.33 13.13 18.33
C ASN A 66 -17.28 12.55 19.74
N GLU A 67 -16.85 11.30 19.87
CA GLU A 67 -16.78 10.59 21.16
C GLU A 67 -15.36 10.64 21.75
N GLN A 68 -14.36 11.06 20.97
CA GLN A 68 -12.95 11.01 21.34
C GLN A 68 -12.49 9.58 21.71
N ILE A 69 -13.05 8.57 21.04
CA ILE A 69 -12.74 7.15 21.30
C ILE A 69 -11.91 6.61 20.15
N LEU A 70 -10.79 5.98 20.51
CA LEU A 70 -9.99 5.12 19.64
C LEU A 70 -10.30 3.67 19.97
N ASN A 71 -10.68 2.88 18.97
CA ASN A 71 -10.82 1.44 19.10
C ASN A 71 -9.89 0.75 18.10
N HIS A 72 -9.21 -0.30 18.53
CA HIS A 72 -8.53 -1.21 17.63
C HIS A 72 -9.52 -2.24 17.09
N PHE A 73 -9.34 -2.68 15.85
CA PHE A 73 -10.15 -3.74 15.27
C PHE A 73 -9.28 -4.74 14.51
N GLU A 74 -9.80 -5.96 14.40
CA GLU A 74 -9.29 -6.99 13.52
C GLU A 74 -10.45 -7.71 12.85
N GLY A 75 -10.16 -8.53 11.85
CA GLY A 75 -11.20 -9.29 11.19
C GLY A 75 -10.73 -10.12 10.02
N PHE A 76 -11.60 -10.25 9.04
CA PHE A 76 -11.44 -11.14 7.90
C PHE A 76 -11.73 -10.42 6.58
N GLN A 77 -10.99 -10.79 5.54
CA GLN A 77 -11.22 -10.34 4.17
C GLN A 77 -11.35 -11.52 3.20
N GLN A 78 -12.47 -11.58 2.48
CA GLN A 78 -12.69 -12.49 1.36
C GLN A 78 -12.96 -11.71 0.08
N GLY A 79 -11.96 -11.63 -0.80
CA GLY A 79 -12.04 -10.77 -1.99
C GLY A 79 -12.22 -9.31 -1.59
N THR A 80 -13.36 -8.71 -1.93
CA THR A 80 -13.74 -7.35 -1.52
C THR A 80 -14.59 -7.30 -0.25
N HIS A 81 -15.07 -8.44 0.23
CA HIS A 81 -15.87 -8.49 1.44
C HIS A 81 -15.00 -8.35 2.68
N LEU A 82 -15.45 -7.53 3.62
CA LEU A 82 -14.80 -7.28 4.91
C LEU A 82 -15.76 -7.57 6.05
N GLU A 83 -15.27 -8.27 7.06
CA GLU A 83 -15.91 -8.44 8.37
C GLU A 83 -14.89 -8.04 9.43
N LEU A 84 -15.20 -7.02 10.24
CA LEU A 84 -14.28 -6.42 11.20
C LEU A 84 -14.97 -6.26 12.54
N ASN A 85 -14.27 -6.58 13.62
CA ASN A 85 -14.74 -6.42 14.99
C ASN A 85 -13.70 -5.62 15.78
N THR A 86 -14.16 -4.67 16.60
CA THR A 86 -13.27 -4.05 17.57
C THR A 86 -12.83 -5.09 18.59
N TYR A 87 -11.56 -5.06 18.99
CA TYR A 87 -11.02 -5.95 20.02
C TYR A 87 -10.46 -5.15 21.18
N ASP A 88 -10.51 -5.74 22.37
CA ASP A 88 -9.89 -5.23 23.58
C ASP A 88 -8.64 -6.07 23.88
N ALA A 89 -7.47 -5.43 23.83
CA ALA A 89 -6.20 -6.13 24.03
C ALA A 89 -6.01 -6.64 25.48
N GLU A 90 -6.65 -6.00 26.46
CA GLU A 90 -6.53 -6.39 27.88
C GLU A 90 -7.38 -7.63 28.19
N ARG A 91 -8.53 -7.75 27.51
CA ARG A 91 -9.48 -8.85 27.69
C ARG A 91 -9.34 -9.97 26.66
N GLY A 92 -8.62 -9.71 25.57
CA GLY A 92 -8.36 -10.68 24.52
C GLY A 92 -9.63 -11.18 23.84
N LEU A 93 -9.62 -12.45 23.42
CA LEU A 93 -10.68 -13.07 22.62
C LEU A 93 -12.03 -13.24 23.36
N GLU A 94 -12.08 -12.99 24.67
CA GLU A 94 -13.29 -13.07 25.49
C GLU A 94 -14.09 -11.76 25.52
N ALA A 95 -13.52 -10.66 25.01
CA ALA A 95 -14.23 -9.40 24.93
C ALA A 95 -15.25 -9.41 23.79
N GLU A 96 -16.51 -9.15 24.15
CA GLU A 96 -17.52 -8.79 23.17
C GLU A 96 -17.11 -7.50 22.43
N PRO A 97 -17.19 -7.47 21.10
CA PRO A 97 -16.78 -6.31 20.34
C PRO A 97 -17.72 -5.14 20.63
N ILE A 98 -17.18 -3.95 20.85
CA ILE A 98 -17.97 -2.71 20.94
C ILE A 98 -18.68 -2.44 19.60
N PHE A 99 -17.95 -2.62 18.50
CA PHE A 99 -18.51 -2.48 17.16
C PHE A 99 -18.22 -3.70 16.29
N SER A 100 -19.25 -4.11 15.55
CA SER A 100 -19.16 -5.11 14.50
C SER A 100 -19.46 -4.46 13.15
N MET A 101 -18.59 -4.65 12.17
CA MET A 101 -18.65 -3.99 10.87
C MET A 101 -18.58 -5.02 9.75
N THR A 102 -19.51 -4.96 8.81
CA THR A 102 -19.50 -5.79 7.61
C THR A 102 -19.67 -4.93 6.37
N GLY A 103 -18.88 -5.18 5.32
CA GLY A 103 -18.84 -4.25 4.20
C GLY A 103 -18.20 -4.78 2.93
N GLN A 104 -18.11 -3.87 1.96
CA GLN A 104 -17.49 -4.09 0.66
C GLN A 104 -16.44 -3.02 0.39
N LEU A 105 -15.23 -3.48 0.09
CA LEU A 105 -14.10 -2.68 -0.34
C LEU A 105 -14.16 -2.46 -1.86
N ASP A 106 -14.30 -1.20 -2.26
CA ASP A 106 -14.02 -0.76 -3.62
C ASP A 106 -12.52 -0.47 -3.75
N VAL A 107 -11.79 -1.45 -4.25
CA VAL A 107 -10.33 -1.38 -4.44
C VAL A 107 -9.95 -0.27 -5.43
N LEU A 108 -10.78 -0.03 -6.46
CA LEU A 108 -10.46 0.91 -7.55
C LEU A 108 -10.60 2.36 -7.10
N ASN A 109 -11.60 2.64 -6.26
CA ASN A 109 -11.85 3.99 -5.75
C ASN A 109 -11.28 4.21 -4.33
N ASN A 110 -10.72 3.18 -3.69
CA ASN A 110 -10.25 3.20 -2.30
C ASN A 110 -11.37 3.68 -1.36
N GLN A 111 -12.54 3.07 -1.49
CA GLN A 111 -13.72 3.35 -0.68
C GLN A 111 -14.21 2.08 -0.01
N ILE A 112 -14.90 2.21 1.11
CA ILE A 112 -15.51 1.08 1.79
C ILE A 112 -16.94 1.43 2.16
N GLN A 113 -17.89 0.61 1.74
CA GLN A 113 -19.27 0.69 2.22
C GLN A 113 -19.43 -0.31 3.36
N MET A 114 -19.69 0.18 4.58
CA MET A 114 -19.81 -0.60 5.80
C MET A 114 -21.22 -0.49 6.38
N GLN A 115 -21.73 -1.60 6.89
CA GLN A 115 -22.77 -1.62 7.91
C GLN A 115 -22.08 -1.83 9.25
N MET A 116 -22.28 -0.90 10.18
CA MET A 116 -21.63 -0.88 11.48
C MET A 116 -22.70 -0.97 12.57
N LEU A 117 -22.59 -1.99 13.40
CA LEU A 117 -23.40 -2.24 14.60
C LEU A 117 -22.65 -1.73 15.81
N ASP A 118 -23.27 -0.87 16.62
CA ASP A 118 -22.86 -0.63 18.00
C ASP A 118 -23.51 -1.68 18.89
N ASN A 119 -22.72 -2.64 19.39
CA ASN A 119 -23.22 -3.75 20.20
C ASN A 119 -23.69 -3.30 21.59
N ARG A 120 -23.33 -2.09 22.04
CA ARG A 120 -23.78 -1.54 23.33
C ARG A 120 -25.22 -1.05 23.25
N THR A 121 -25.61 -0.50 22.10
CA THR A 121 -26.92 0.15 21.89
C THR A 121 -27.83 -0.63 20.94
N GLY A 122 -27.29 -1.59 20.18
CA GLY A 122 -27.98 -2.26 19.08
C GLY A 122 -28.17 -1.38 17.84
N GLN A 123 -27.59 -0.18 17.81
CA GLN A 123 -27.79 0.75 16.72
C GLN A 123 -26.97 0.34 15.49
N MET A 124 -27.66 0.21 14.35
CA MET A 124 -27.04 0.01 13.05
C MET A 124 -26.89 1.32 12.30
N ARG A 125 -25.70 1.55 11.72
CA ARG A 125 -25.43 2.66 10.80
C ARG A 125 -24.77 2.17 9.52
N LYS A 126 -25.20 2.73 8.39
CA LYS A 126 -24.49 2.57 7.11
C LYS A 126 -23.48 3.69 7.00
N VAL A 127 -22.22 3.36 6.79
CA VAL A 127 -21.12 4.31 6.68
C VAL A 127 -20.41 4.06 5.37
N LYS A 128 -20.27 5.11 4.57
CA LYS A 128 -19.37 5.10 3.41
C LYS A 128 -18.09 5.79 3.81
N PHE A 129 -17.00 5.03 3.78
CA PHE A 129 -15.66 5.51 3.98
C PHE A 129 -15.05 5.91 2.64
N VAL A 130 -14.49 7.11 2.60
CA VAL A 130 -13.79 7.70 1.47
C VAL A 130 -12.35 8.01 1.86
N PRO A 131 -11.43 8.20 0.90
CA PRO A 131 -10.05 8.56 1.20
C PRO A 131 -9.97 9.81 2.06
N TYR A 132 -9.11 9.77 3.09
CA TYR A 132 -8.90 10.91 3.97
C TYR A 132 -8.37 12.14 3.22
N ILE A 133 -7.44 11.91 2.29
CA ILE A 133 -6.98 12.91 1.31
C ILE A 133 -7.53 12.49 -0.06
N PRO A 134 -8.58 13.15 -0.57
CA PRO A 134 -9.13 12.85 -1.88
C PRO A 134 -8.25 13.45 -2.98
N VAL A 135 -7.99 12.67 -4.03
CA VAL A 135 -7.30 13.12 -5.25
C VAL A 135 -8.13 12.71 -6.47
N PRO A 136 -8.20 13.55 -7.52
CA PRO A 136 -9.08 13.31 -8.66
C PRO A 136 -8.65 12.11 -9.51
N ASP A 137 -7.34 11.91 -9.69
CA ASP A 137 -6.79 10.96 -10.65
C ASP A 137 -5.87 9.93 -9.97
N ARG A 138 -6.35 9.27 -8.90
CA ARG A 138 -5.56 8.23 -8.24
C ARG A 138 -5.22 7.10 -9.23
N PRO A 139 -3.94 6.70 -9.37
CA PRO A 139 -3.57 5.60 -10.23
C PRO A 139 -4.19 4.31 -9.71
N ARG A 140 -4.76 3.53 -10.63
CA ARG A 140 -5.31 2.20 -10.33
C ARG A 140 -4.30 1.21 -10.86
N VAL A 141 -3.50 0.63 -9.99
CA VAL A 141 -2.38 -0.22 -10.39
C VAL A 141 -2.59 -1.68 -10.02
N LYS A 142 -2.06 -2.57 -10.85
CA LYS A 142 -1.79 -3.96 -10.52
C LYS A 142 -0.28 -4.14 -10.48
N LEU A 143 0.21 -4.68 -9.38
CA LEU A 143 1.61 -4.98 -9.16
C LEU A 143 1.86 -6.46 -9.45
N ARG A 144 2.89 -6.75 -10.22
CA ARG A 144 3.41 -8.10 -10.42
C ARG A 144 4.83 -8.15 -9.88
N LEU A 145 5.01 -8.96 -8.85
CA LEU A 145 6.26 -9.10 -8.10
C LEU A 145 7.08 -10.25 -8.69
N LEU A 146 8.34 -9.97 -9.03
CA LEU A 146 9.23 -10.88 -9.75
C LEU A 146 10.59 -10.99 -9.06
N GLY A 147 11.12 -12.20 -8.95
CA GLY A 147 12.43 -12.40 -8.35
C GLY A 147 12.82 -13.86 -8.21
N PHE A 148 13.69 -14.14 -7.25
CA PHE A 148 14.30 -15.46 -7.08
C PHE A 148 13.86 -16.11 -5.77
N ARG A 149 13.78 -17.44 -5.81
CA ARG A 149 13.58 -18.29 -4.64
C ARG A 149 14.83 -19.11 -4.41
N GLU A 150 15.42 -19.00 -3.22
CA GLU A 150 16.57 -19.84 -2.87
C GLU A 150 16.15 -21.32 -2.74
N PRO A 151 16.90 -22.28 -3.36
CA PRO A 151 16.53 -23.70 -3.37
C PRO A 151 16.60 -24.41 -2.01
N ASP A 152 17.40 -23.93 -1.06
CA ASP A 152 17.89 -24.69 0.10
C ASP A 152 17.71 -23.97 1.44
N GLY A 153 16.44 -23.79 1.83
CA GLY A 153 16.02 -23.65 3.22
C GLY A 153 16.15 -22.25 3.83
N TRP A 154 15.09 -21.81 4.53
CA TRP A 154 14.85 -20.48 5.10
C TRP A 154 14.21 -19.43 4.16
N HIS A 155 13.26 -19.85 3.30
CA HIS A 155 12.27 -18.98 2.61
C HIS A 155 12.77 -17.61 2.12
N ARG A 156 14.01 -17.51 1.63
CA ARG A 156 14.52 -16.24 1.12
C ARG A 156 13.91 -16.00 -0.25
N LEU A 157 12.95 -15.08 -0.26
CA LEU A 157 12.43 -14.47 -1.47
C LEU A 157 13.25 -13.21 -1.72
N LEU A 158 13.95 -13.17 -2.84
CA LEU A 158 14.65 -12.00 -3.30
C LEU A 158 13.76 -11.30 -4.33
N LEU A 159 13.07 -10.23 -3.93
CA LEU A 159 12.30 -9.42 -4.86
C LEU A 159 13.26 -8.58 -5.70
N THR A 160 13.15 -8.67 -7.02
CA THR A 160 14.08 -8.02 -7.96
C THR A 160 13.45 -7.00 -8.90
N ARG A 161 12.15 -7.17 -9.13
CA ARG A 161 11.40 -6.37 -10.07
C ARG A 161 9.95 -6.27 -9.65
N ILE A 162 9.41 -5.06 -9.74
CA ILE A 162 7.98 -4.79 -9.68
C ILE A 162 7.54 -4.30 -11.05
N GLU A 163 6.69 -5.08 -11.71
CA GLU A 163 5.99 -4.66 -12.92
C GLU A 163 4.66 -4.01 -12.53
N ILE A 164 4.44 -2.80 -13.01
CA ILE A 164 3.26 -1.99 -12.70
C ILE A 164 2.43 -1.86 -13.96
N THR A 165 1.15 -2.22 -13.86
CA THR A 165 0.18 -2.14 -14.95
C THR A 165 -1.05 -1.37 -14.53
N ASP A 166 -1.69 -0.69 -15.48
CA ASP A 166 -2.98 -0.05 -15.27
C ASP A 166 -4.05 -1.12 -15.02
N ALA A 167 -4.77 -1.01 -13.91
CA ALA A 167 -5.71 -2.03 -13.47
C ALA A 167 -6.96 -2.13 -14.35
N LEU A 168 -7.32 -1.06 -15.08
CA LEU A 168 -8.50 -0.98 -15.93
C LEU A 168 -8.23 -1.52 -17.33
N ASN A 169 -7.13 -1.11 -17.95
CA ASN A 169 -6.84 -1.43 -19.35
C ASN A 169 -5.68 -2.41 -19.53
N GLY A 170 -4.96 -2.76 -18.46
CA GLY A 170 -3.87 -3.74 -18.48
C GLY A 170 -2.57 -3.25 -19.13
N LYS A 171 -2.49 -1.96 -19.54
CA LYS A 171 -1.29 -1.43 -20.18
C LYS A 171 -0.14 -1.36 -19.16
N PRO A 172 1.08 -1.75 -19.55
CA PRO A 172 2.28 -1.50 -18.75
C PRO A 172 2.43 -0.01 -18.47
N MET A 173 2.65 0.33 -17.21
CA MET A 173 2.90 1.71 -16.75
C MET A 173 4.38 1.94 -16.46
N GLN A 174 4.99 1.03 -15.70
CA GLN A 174 6.36 1.18 -15.23
C GLN A 174 6.93 -0.17 -14.83
N VAL A 175 8.25 -0.29 -14.88
CA VAL A 175 9.00 -1.40 -14.29
C VAL A 175 10.00 -0.80 -13.30
N LEU A 176 9.93 -1.22 -12.05
CA LEU A 176 10.92 -0.92 -11.03
C LEU A 176 11.94 -2.06 -11.04
N ASN A 177 13.20 -1.76 -11.38
CA ASN A 177 14.30 -2.73 -11.47
C ASN A 177 15.36 -2.41 -10.39
N GLY A 178 16.15 -3.41 -10.01
CA GLY A 178 17.32 -3.24 -9.13
C GLY A 178 17.03 -3.47 -7.66
N GLU A 179 15.96 -4.19 -7.36
CA GLU A 179 15.59 -4.54 -6.00
C GLU A 179 16.45 -5.75 -5.61
N ASN A 180 17.27 -5.65 -4.59
CA ASN A 180 17.84 -6.85 -3.94
C ASN A 180 17.28 -6.86 -2.52
N ALA A 181 15.95 -6.77 -2.44
CA ALA A 181 15.22 -6.78 -1.20
C ALA A 181 15.32 -8.18 -0.58
N GLU A 182 16.24 -8.35 0.36
CA GLU A 182 16.47 -9.61 1.05
C GLU A 182 15.31 -9.88 2.01
N GLN A 183 14.69 -11.07 1.88
CA GLN A 183 13.66 -11.59 2.79
C GLN A 183 12.36 -10.78 2.88
N THR A 184 11.82 -10.27 1.77
CA THR A 184 10.51 -9.59 1.85
C THR A 184 9.35 -10.58 1.88
N SER A 185 8.49 -10.48 2.90
CA SER A 185 7.22 -11.23 2.99
C SER A 185 6.02 -10.41 2.50
N TYR A 186 6.20 -9.10 2.34
CA TYR A 186 5.16 -8.20 1.85
C TYR A 186 5.73 -6.97 1.13
N VAL A 187 4.88 -6.31 0.36
CA VAL A 187 5.07 -4.95 -0.16
C VAL A 187 3.96 -4.10 0.46
N ASP A 188 4.30 -2.96 1.06
CA ASP A 188 3.30 -2.01 1.53
C ASP A 188 2.97 -1.02 0.41
N TYR A 189 1.67 -0.77 0.24
CA TYR A 189 1.10 0.20 -0.68
C TYR A 189 0.23 1.17 0.11
N GLU A 190 0.73 2.38 0.33
CA GLU A 190 0.14 3.37 1.25
C GLU A 190 0.53 4.79 0.87
N ASP A 191 -0.27 5.78 1.22
CA ASP A 191 0.13 7.19 1.11
C ASP A 191 1.12 7.51 2.24
N ILE A 192 2.39 7.70 1.91
CA ILE A 192 3.47 7.93 2.89
C ILE A 192 3.70 9.43 3.04
N ASN A 193 3.66 10.18 1.95
CA ASN A 193 3.99 11.61 1.93
C ASN A 193 2.76 12.54 2.12
N PHE A 194 1.60 11.99 2.48
CA PHE A 194 0.36 12.72 2.76
C PHE A 194 -0.12 13.60 1.58
N ASP A 195 0.06 13.11 0.36
CA ASP A 195 -0.39 13.79 -0.86
C ASP A 195 -1.67 13.16 -1.47
N GLY A 196 -2.16 12.06 -0.87
CA GLY A 196 -3.34 11.32 -1.28
C GLY A 196 -3.09 10.25 -2.35
N TYR A 197 -1.89 10.16 -2.91
CA TYR A 197 -1.48 9.08 -3.80
C TYR A 197 -0.82 7.97 -2.99
N PHE A 198 -0.97 6.72 -3.44
CA PHE A 198 -0.34 5.60 -2.74
C PHE A 198 1.06 5.38 -3.31
N ASP A 199 2.00 5.21 -2.40
CA ASP A 199 3.42 4.96 -2.58
C ASP A 199 3.74 3.49 -2.30
N LEU A 200 4.94 3.06 -2.69
CA LEU A 200 5.42 1.71 -2.44
C LEU A 200 6.54 1.73 -1.41
N ARG A 201 6.44 0.82 -0.43
CA ARG A 201 7.52 0.49 0.49
C ARG A 201 7.81 -1.01 0.42
N VAL A 202 9.09 -1.35 0.30
CA VAL A 202 9.58 -2.73 0.30
C VAL A 202 10.70 -2.83 1.33
N MET A 203 10.77 -3.92 2.09
CA MET A 203 11.90 -4.15 2.98
C MET A 203 13.17 -4.37 2.16
N ASN A 204 14.24 -3.61 2.42
CA ASN A 204 15.50 -3.70 1.70
C ASN A 204 16.39 -4.80 2.25
N ARG A 205 16.73 -4.70 3.54
CA ARG A 205 17.59 -5.66 4.23
C ARG A 205 17.02 -5.97 5.59
N PHE A 206 16.91 -7.24 5.87
CA PHE A 206 16.67 -7.74 7.22
C PHE A 206 18.02 -7.81 7.95
N ASN A 207 18.27 -6.84 8.83
CA ASN A 207 19.30 -6.99 9.86
C ASN A 207 18.59 -7.54 11.08
N GLU A 208 19.09 -8.63 11.70
CA GLU A 208 18.54 -9.16 12.95
C GLU A 208 18.42 -8.00 13.99
N GLY A 209 17.20 -7.49 14.22
CA GLY A 209 16.91 -6.36 15.12
C GLY A 209 16.05 -5.23 14.52
N MET A 210 16.02 -4.06 15.18
CA MET A 210 15.23 -2.87 14.77
C MET A 210 15.87 -2.04 13.63
N ASN A 211 16.96 -2.53 13.04
CA ASN A 211 17.78 -1.82 12.05
C ASN A 211 17.46 -2.21 10.61
N SER A 212 16.25 -2.73 10.35
CA SER A 212 15.78 -2.96 8.98
C SER A 212 15.72 -1.63 8.24
N THR A 213 16.14 -1.67 6.98
CA THR A 213 16.02 -0.54 6.06
C THR A 213 14.96 -0.87 5.02
N TYR A 214 14.34 0.17 4.48
CA TYR A 214 13.26 0.04 3.52
C TYR A 214 13.58 0.82 2.27
N LEU A 215 13.16 0.26 1.16
CA LEU A 215 13.13 0.85 -0.15
C LEU A 215 11.80 1.63 -0.31
N TYR A 216 11.84 2.89 -0.75
CA TYR A 216 10.65 3.73 -0.95
C TYR A 216 10.53 4.21 -2.39
N TRP A 217 9.30 4.19 -2.93
CA TRP A 217 8.95 4.88 -4.16
C TRP A 217 7.68 5.69 -3.98
N LEU A 218 7.80 7.01 -4.08
CA LEU A 218 6.67 7.91 -3.98
C LEU A 218 6.02 8.08 -5.35
N TYR A 219 4.70 8.05 -5.42
CA TYR A 219 4.00 8.30 -6.67
C TYR A 219 3.99 9.79 -6.98
N ASN A 220 4.64 10.18 -8.08
CA ASN A 220 4.60 11.56 -8.55
C ASN A 220 3.44 11.73 -9.55
N PRO A 221 2.37 12.45 -9.20
CA PRO A 221 1.20 12.60 -10.08
C PRO A 221 1.49 13.43 -11.34
N ARG A 222 2.58 14.22 -11.36
CA ARG A 222 2.99 14.99 -12.55
C ARG A 222 3.64 14.11 -13.61
N SER A 223 4.57 13.24 -13.20
CA SER A 223 5.22 12.28 -14.11
C SER A 223 4.41 11.01 -14.31
N LYS A 224 3.41 10.75 -13.43
CA LYS A 224 2.60 9.53 -13.35
C LYS A 224 3.43 8.27 -13.10
N GLN A 225 4.54 8.43 -12.39
CA GLN A 225 5.52 7.37 -12.12
C GLN A 225 5.81 7.28 -10.63
N PHE A 226 6.20 6.09 -10.19
CA PHE A 226 6.80 5.85 -8.89
C PHE A 226 8.27 6.25 -8.94
N GLU A 227 8.63 7.26 -8.16
CA GLU A 227 9.96 7.85 -8.09
C GLU A 227 10.64 7.44 -6.80
N ARG A 228 11.92 7.06 -6.90
CA ARG A 228 12.71 6.61 -5.76
C ARG A 228 12.87 7.74 -4.75
N ALA A 229 12.78 7.44 -3.45
CA ALA A 229 12.92 8.43 -2.37
C ALA A 229 14.06 8.09 -1.39
N PRO A 230 15.33 8.30 -1.80
CA PRO A 230 16.51 7.98 -0.99
C PRO A 230 16.55 8.63 0.39
N GLU A 231 15.90 9.79 0.54
CA GLU A 231 15.82 10.51 1.82
C GLU A 231 15.06 9.72 2.89
N TYR A 232 14.10 8.88 2.50
CA TYR A 232 13.40 7.96 3.42
C TYR A 232 14.23 6.71 3.70
N GLU A 233 14.93 6.21 2.69
CA GLU A 233 15.77 4.99 2.77
C GLU A 233 16.97 5.16 3.70
N ALA A 234 17.46 6.40 3.84
CA ALA A 234 18.53 6.76 4.75
C ALA A 234 18.13 6.64 6.24
N ILE A 235 16.83 6.50 6.54
CA ILE A 235 16.32 6.40 7.90
C ILE A 235 16.02 4.93 8.22
N THR A 236 16.57 4.46 9.33
CA THR A 236 16.35 3.11 9.82
C THR A 236 14.96 2.93 10.42
N GLY A 237 14.39 1.74 10.26
CA GLY A 237 13.13 1.35 10.86
C GLY A 237 11.92 1.58 9.96
N TYR A 238 10.82 0.96 10.36
CA TYR A 238 9.53 1.07 9.67
C TYR A 238 8.93 2.45 9.93
N VAL A 239 8.47 3.14 8.89
CA VAL A 239 7.74 4.41 9.08
C VAL A 239 6.29 4.13 9.45
N ASN A 240 5.86 4.74 10.55
CA ASN A 240 4.47 4.85 10.96
C ASN A 240 3.96 6.26 10.62
N THR A 241 2.89 6.32 9.83
CA THR A 241 2.27 7.58 9.37
C THR A 241 1.16 8.03 10.31
N VAL A 242 1.27 9.25 10.84
CA VAL A 242 0.22 9.88 11.64
C VAL A 242 -0.50 10.92 10.79
N PHE A 243 -1.59 10.48 10.16
CA PHE A 243 -2.26 11.23 9.10
C PHE A 243 -2.86 12.57 9.53
N TRP A 244 -3.42 12.65 10.74
CA TRP A 244 -4.03 13.89 11.22
C TRP A 244 -3.01 15.01 11.45
N CYS A 245 -1.76 14.65 11.77
CA CYS A 245 -0.67 15.62 11.98
C CYS A 245 0.31 15.74 10.82
N LYS A 246 0.16 14.88 9.79
CA LYS A 246 1.14 14.66 8.72
C LYS A 246 2.54 14.36 9.29
N GLU A 247 2.64 13.38 10.17
CA GLU A 247 3.94 12.97 10.75
C GLU A 247 4.40 11.61 10.29
N LEU A 248 5.70 11.51 10.08
CA LEU A 248 6.43 10.28 9.84
C LEU A 248 7.17 9.92 11.12
N ARG A 249 6.84 8.78 11.73
CA ARG A 249 7.50 8.27 12.93
C ARG A 249 8.32 7.05 12.56
N PHE A 250 9.63 7.19 12.64
CA PHE A 250 10.59 6.11 12.47
C PHE A 250 11.12 5.69 13.86
N THR A 251 11.91 4.62 13.90
CA THR A 251 12.61 4.22 15.13
C THR A 251 13.54 5.35 15.58
N GLY A 252 13.18 6.03 16.68
CA GLY A 252 13.99 7.09 17.29
C GLY A 252 13.96 8.45 16.58
N ALA A 253 13.15 8.64 15.54
CA ALA A 253 13.04 9.91 14.83
C ALA A 253 11.59 10.24 14.45
N THR A 254 11.23 11.52 14.51
CA THR A 254 9.93 12.03 14.08
C THR A 254 10.14 13.19 13.12
N TYR A 255 9.37 13.18 12.03
CA TYR A 255 9.41 14.22 11.01
C TYR A 255 7.99 14.69 10.71
N SER A 256 7.84 15.98 10.39
CA SER A 256 6.62 16.56 9.87
C SER A 256 6.70 16.69 8.36
N TRP A 257 5.56 16.49 7.69
CA TRP A 257 5.37 16.72 6.25
C TRP A 257 4.45 17.91 5.94
N ARG A 258 4.15 18.76 6.93
CA ARG A 258 3.19 19.87 6.76
C ARG A 258 3.60 20.88 5.68
N THR A 259 4.90 21.02 5.42
CA THR A 259 5.46 21.90 4.40
C THR A 259 5.63 21.24 3.03
N GLY A 260 5.17 19.99 2.86
CA GLY A 260 5.35 19.21 1.64
C GLY A 260 6.74 18.59 1.50
N SER A 261 7.52 18.54 2.59
CA SER A 261 8.83 17.88 2.66
C SER A 261 9.10 17.38 4.07
N MET A 262 9.98 16.40 4.21
CA MET A 262 10.37 15.84 5.51
C MET A 262 11.18 16.86 6.31
N GLN A 263 10.67 17.28 7.47
CA GLN A 263 11.38 18.17 8.39
C GLN A 263 11.41 17.56 9.79
N PRO A 264 12.54 17.56 10.52
CA PRO A 264 12.57 17.07 11.89
C PRO A 264 11.50 17.77 12.75
N ALA A 265 10.78 17.00 13.56
CA ALA A 265 9.67 17.50 14.35
C ALA A 265 9.59 16.79 15.71
N GLN A 266 8.91 17.44 16.65
CA GLN A 266 8.40 16.78 17.85
C GLN A 266 7.08 16.10 17.53
N MET A 267 6.75 15.04 18.28
CA MET A 267 5.46 14.36 18.16
C MET A 267 4.32 15.31 18.49
N CYS A 268 3.31 15.34 17.63
CA CYS A 268 2.08 16.06 17.85
C CYS A 268 1.26 15.41 18.97
N ASP A 269 0.53 16.25 19.69
CA ASP A 269 -0.51 15.81 20.62
C ASP A 269 -1.79 15.57 19.83
N ALA A 270 -2.22 14.31 19.75
CA ALA A 270 -3.39 13.89 18.98
C ALA A 270 -4.72 14.54 19.46
N TRP A 271 -4.72 15.19 20.63
CA TRP A 271 -5.93 15.75 21.25
C TRP A 271 -5.97 17.29 21.27
N ARG A 272 -4.95 17.98 20.73
CA ARG A 272 -4.84 19.45 20.75
C ARG A 272 -5.02 20.14 19.39
N GLU A 273 -5.24 19.38 18.32
CA GLU A 273 -5.48 19.89 16.96
C GLU A 273 -6.84 19.43 16.42
#